data_AF-A0A359G3S8-F1
#
_entry.id   AF-A0A359G3S8-F1
#
_cell.length_a   1.000
_cell.length_b   1.000
_cell.length_c   1.000
_cell.angle_alpha   90.00
_cell.angle_beta   90.00
_cell.angle_gamma   90.00
#
_symmetry.space_group_name_H-M   'P 1'
#
loop_
_entity.id
_entity.type
_entity.pdbx_description
1 polymer ?
#
loop_
_entity_poly.entity_id
_entity_poly.type
_entity_poly.pdbx_seq_one_letter_code
_entity_poly.pdbx_strand_id
1 'polypeptide(L)'
;NIRRDIPFGLGAALLLAAFLSDRWLGTGPADRIGRGEGIAMLALYLLLTMWTIRRERRTAPPAPAGHTPPKRLWPAAAKIAAGLAGLVFGGELFLGSATAIARALGVAESTIAITLVAGGTSLPE
;
A
#
# COMPACT_ATOMS: atom_id res chain seq x y z
N ASN A 1 -10.74 13.42 11.91
CA ASN A 1 -11.18 12.10 11.39
C ASN A 1 -10.73 10.90 12.24
N ILE A 2 -9.61 11.01 12.96
CA ILE A 2 -8.98 9.95 13.80
C ILE A 2 -9.93 9.17 14.71
N ARG A 3 -10.91 9.83 15.35
CA ARG A 3 -11.84 9.17 16.31
C ARG A 3 -12.76 8.11 15.68
N ARG A 4 -12.96 8.10 14.36
CA ARG A 4 -13.81 7.10 13.67
C ARG A 4 -13.02 6.09 12.85
N ASP A 5 -11.81 6.43 12.45
CA ASP A 5 -10.99 5.54 11.62
C ASP A 5 -10.29 4.46 12.49
N ILE A 6 -9.90 4.82 13.72
CA ILE A 6 -9.35 3.87 14.70
C ILE A 6 -10.33 2.74 15.06
N PRO A 7 -11.59 2.98 15.49
CA PRO A 7 -12.50 1.89 15.85
C PRO A 7 -12.91 1.03 14.64
N PHE A 8 -12.93 1.60 13.43
CA PHE A 8 -13.23 0.85 12.22
C PHE A 8 -12.05 -0.05 11.79
N GLY A 9 -10.82 0.47 11.82
CA GLY A 9 -9.61 -0.34 11.60
C GLY A 9 -9.48 -1.45 12.63
N LEU A 10 -9.81 -1.16 13.90
CA LEU A 10 -9.85 -2.16 14.97
C LEU A 10 -10.93 -3.23 14.72
N GLY A 11 -12.12 -2.83 14.27
CA GLY A 11 -13.19 -3.75 13.90
C GLY A 11 -12.84 -4.64 12.70
N ALA A 12 -12.18 -4.09 11.69
CA ALA A 12 -11.67 -4.85 10.54
C ALA A 12 -10.56 -5.82 10.96
N ALA A 13 -9.63 -5.40 11.83
CA ALA A 13 -8.60 -6.26 12.39
C ALA A 13 -9.17 -7.40 13.25
N LEU A 14 -10.23 -7.12 14.03
CA LEU A 14 -10.95 -8.14 14.82
C LEU A 14 -11.74 -9.10 13.93
N LEU A 15 -12.39 -8.61 12.87
CA LEU A 15 -13.05 -9.45 11.87
C LEU A 15 -12.06 -10.33 11.14
N LEU A 16 -10.90 -9.78 10.76
CA LEU A 16 -9.81 -10.48 10.10
C LEU A 16 -9.22 -11.54 11.05
N ALA A 17 -8.98 -11.21 12.32
CA ALA A 17 -8.57 -12.17 13.34
C ALA A 17 -9.62 -13.28 13.58
N ALA A 18 -10.92 -12.96 13.50
CA ALA A 18 -11.98 -13.94 13.59
C ALA A 18 -12.04 -14.86 12.36
N PHE A 19 -11.85 -14.31 11.16
CA PHE A 19 -11.82 -15.07 9.90
C PHE A 19 -10.55 -15.92 9.74
N LEU A 20 -9.41 -15.46 10.25
CA LEU A 20 -8.15 -16.23 10.34
C LEU A 20 -8.13 -17.20 11.52
N SER A 21 -9.11 -17.13 12.43
CA SER A 21 -9.27 -18.17 13.45
C SER A 21 -9.88 -19.41 12.80
N ASP A 22 -9.01 -20.15 12.10
CA ASP A 22 -9.28 -21.44 11.44
C ASP A 22 -9.82 -22.51 12.43
N ARG A 23 -9.79 -22.17 13.73
CA ARG A 23 -10.46 -22.89 14.82
C ARG A 23 -11.99 -22.95 14.71
N TRP A 24 -12.64 -22.06 13.95
CA TRP A 24 -14.11 -22.03 13.82
C TRP A 24 -14.66 -22.69 12.54
N LEU A 25 -13.86 -22.88 11.48
CA LEU A 25 -14.33 -23.48 10.21
C LEU A 25 -13.94 -24.95 9.99
N GLY A 26 -13.09 -25.52 10.85
CA GLY A 26 -12.96 -26.97 10.99
C GLY A 26 -12.55 -27.72 9.73
N THR A 27 -11.35 -27.51 9.20
CA THR A 27 -10.70 -28.49 8.31
C THR A 27 -9.18 -28.53 8.46
N GLY A 28 -8.70 -29.44 9.33
CA GLY A 28 -7.42 -30.15 9.15
C GLY A 28 -6.15 -29.55 9.79
N PRO A 29 -5.15 -30.39 10.13
CA PRO A 29 -3.90 -29.98 10.76
C PRO A 29 -2.89 -29.52 9.69
N ALA A 30 -2.93 -28.26 9.30
CA ALA A 30 -1.76 -27.51 8.83
C ALA A 30 -2.14 -26.04 8.60
N ASP A 31 -1.65 -25.13 9.44
CA ASP A 31 -1.70 -23.68 9.23
C ASP A 31 -1.01 -23.31 7.91
N ARG A 32 -1.74 -23.31 6.79
CA ARG A 32 -1.24 -22.91 5.48
C ARG A 32 -2.25 -21.94 4.89
N ILE A 33 -1.76 -20.76 4.49
CA ILE A 33 -2.56 -19.74 3.81
C ILE A 33 -3.24 -20.36 2.60
N GLY A 34 -4.51 -20.70 2.77
CA GLY A 34 -5.33 -21.33 1.75
C GLY A 34 -5.78 -20.31 0.70
N ARG A 35 -6.23 -20.80 -0.46
CA ARG A 35 -6.89 -19.94 -1.45
C ARG A 35 -8.13 -19.23 -0.86
N GLY A 36 -8.81 -19.87 0.09
CA GLY A 36 -9.95 -19.29 0.81
C GLY A 36 -9.57 -18.07 1.63
N GLU A 37 -8.48 -18.14 2.41
CA GLU A 37 -7.94 -17.01 3.16
C GLU A 37 -7.51 -15.88 2.23
N GLY A 38 -6.81 -16.21 1.13
CA GLY A 38 -6.41 -15.21 0.13
C GLY A 38 -7.60 -14.48 -0.50
N ILE A 39 -8.68 -15.20 -0.83
CA ILE A 39 -9.92 -14.60 -1.34
C ILE A 39 -10.59 -13.73 -0.27
N ALA A 40 -10.64 -14.18 0.98
CA ALA A 40 -11.21 -13.40 2.08
C ALA A 40 -10.44 -12.10 2.33
N MET A 41 -9.10 -12.15 2.32
CA MET A 41 -8.24 -10.96 2.43
C MET A 41 -8.44 -10.00 1.25
N LEU A 42 -8.52 -10.51 0.02
CA LEU A 42 -8.76 -9.69 -1.17
C LEU A 42 -10.14 -9.02 -1.12
N ALA A 43 -11.19 -9.76 -0.74
CA ALA A 43 -12.54 -9.23 -0.59
C ALA A 43 -12.60 -8.13 0.48
N LEU A 44 -11.94 -8.34 1.62
CA LEU A 44 -11.86 -7.36 2.68
C LEU A 44 -11.09 -6.09 2.25
N TYR A 45 -9.96 -6.25 1.56
CA TYR A 45 -9.18 -5.12 1.01
C TYR A 45 -10.02 -4.26 0.05
N LEU A 46 -10.76 -4.90 -0.87
CA LEU A 46 -11.66 -4.22 -1.80
C LEU A 46 -12.79 -3.51 -1.06
N LEU A 47 -13.40 -4.17 -0.06
CA LEU A 47 -14.49 -3.60 0.73
C LEU A 47 -14.04 -2.36 1.51
N LEU A 48 -12.87 -2.42 2.17
CA LEU A 48 -12.28 -1.30 2.88
C LEU A 48 -11.98 -0.13 1.92
N THR A 49 -11.29 -0.40 0.81
CA THR A 49 -10.95 0.62 -0.20
C THR A 49 -12.20 1.29 -0.78
N MET A 50 -13.22 0.49 -1.15
CA MET A 50 -14.48 1.03 -1.65
C MET A 50 -15.22 1.85 -0.60
N TRP A 51 -15.21 1.41 0.66
CA TRP A 51 -15.85 2.13 1.75
C TRP A 51 -15.18 3.49 2.00
N THR A 52 -13.84 3.53 2.05
CA THR A 52 -13.07 4.77 2.20
C THR A 52 -13.36 5.76 1.08
N ILE A 53 -13.31 5.31 -0.18
CA ILE A 53 -13.62 6.16 -1.33
C ILE A 53 -15.05 6.70 -1.28
N ARG A 54 -16.03 5.85 -0.94
CA ARG A 54 -17.44 6.26 -0.82
C ARG A 54 -17.66 7.25 0.32
N ARG A 55 -16.90 7.13 1.40
CA ARG A 55 -17.00 7.99 2.57
C ARG A 55 -16.41 9.37 2.30
N GLU A 56 -15.24 9.42 1.67
CA GLU A 56 -14.57 10.68 1.31
C GLU A 56 -15.34 11.46 0.26
N ARG A 57 -15.96 10.78 -0.72
CA ARG A 57 -16.84 11.44 -1.70
C ARG A 57 -18.04 12.15 -1.06
N ARG A 58 -18.52 11.70 0.10
CA ARG A 58 -19.65 12.31 0.81
C ARG A 58 -19.25 13.51 1.67
N THR A 59 -17.98 13.57 2.08
CA THR A 59 -17.42 14.66 2.90
C THR A 59 -16.52 15.60 2.12
N ALA A 60 -16.42 15.43 0.80
CA ALA A 60 -15.61 16.29 -0.06
C ALA A 60 -16.14 17.74 0.03
N PRO A 61 -15.32 18.70 0.48
CA PRO A 61 -15.72 20.10 0.49
C PRO A 61 -16.02 20.56 -0.95
N PRO A 62 -16.97 21.49 -1.14
CA PRO A 62 -17.24 22.06 -2.45
C PRO A 62 -15.95 22.65 -3.03
N ALA A 63 -15.70 22.39 -4.32
CA ALA A 63 -14.47 22.80 -4.98
C ALA A 63 -14.25 24.32 -4.82
N PRO A 64 -13.03 24.75 -4.44
CA PRO A 64 -12.74 26.17 -4.25
C PRO A 64 -13.06 26.98 -5.51
N ALA A 65 -13.91 27.99 -5.36
CA ALA A 65 -14.34 28.89 -6.44
C ALA A 65 -13.10 29.55 -7.07
N GLY A 66 -12.77 29.15 -8.31
CA GLY A 66 -11.59 29.63 -9.03
C GLY A 66 -10.78 28.54 -9.73
N HIS A 67 -11.01 27.26 -9.44
CA HIS A 67 -10.38 26.16 -10.18
C HIS A 67 -11.12 25.96 -11.50
N THR A 68 -10.61 26.56 -12.58
CA THR A 68 -11.02 26.20 -13.93
C THR A 68 -10.53 24.77 -14.19
N PRO A 69 -11.43 23.81 -14.47
CA PRO A 69 -11.00 22.45 -14.76
C PRO A 69 -10.10 22.48 -16.00
N PRO A 70 -8.96 21.76 -16.01
CA PRO A 70 -8.08 21.75 -17.16
C PRO A 70 -8.86 21.23 -18.37
N LYS A 71 -8.98 22.05 -19.41
CA LYS A 71 -9.68 21.69 -20.66
C LYS A 71 -9.09 20.47 -21.37
N ARG A 72 -7.89 20.03 -20.99
CA ARG A 72 -7.19 18.85 -21.51
C ARG A 72 -6.56 18.05 -20.38
N LEU A 73 -6.99 16.79 -20.25
CA LEU A 73 -6.48 15.83 -19.26
C LEU A 73 -5.09 15.27 -19.62
N TRP A 74 -4.72 15.30 -20.90
CA TRP A 74 -3.43 14.79 -21.38
C TRP A 74 -2.18 15.41 -20.73
N PRO A 75 -2.03 16.75 -20.63
CA PRO A 75 -0.86 17.34 -19.96
C PRO A 75 -0.79 16.99 -18.46
N ALA A 76 -1.93 16.76 -17.81
CA ALA A 76 -1.94 16.29 -16.42
C ALA A 76 -1.46 14.84 -16.33
N ALA A 77 -1.98 13.96 -17.20
CA ALA A 77 -1.53 12.57 -17.30
C ALA A 77 -0.02 12.47 -17.64
N ALA A 78 0.47 13.31 -18.54
CA ALA A 78 1.88 13.36 -18.92
C ALA A 78 2.79 13.77 -17.74
N LYS A 79 2.38 14.77 -16.95
CA LYS A 79 3.12 15.17 -15.73
C LYS A 79 3.14 14.06 -14.68
N ILE A 80 2.02 13.37 -14.48
CA ILE A 80 1.93 12.24 -13.54
C ILE A 80 2.84 11.09 -14.01
N ALA A 81 2.77 10.73 -15.29
CA ALA A 81 3.60 9.67 -15.86
C ALA A 81 5.10 10.01 -15.78
N ALA A 82 5.47 11.26 -16.09
CA ALA A 82 6.85 11.72 -15.98
C ALA A 82 7.36 11.71 -14.53
N GLY A 83 6.53 12.13 -13.58
CA GLY A 83 6.85 12.07 -12.14
C GLY A 83 7.02 10.64 -11.66
N LEU A 84 6.11 9.74 -12.03
CA LEU A 84 6.18 8.32 -11.69
C LEU A 84 7.44 7.67 -12.26
N ALA A 85 7.76 7.95 -13.53
CA ALA A 85 8.97 7.43 -14.17
C ALA A 85 10.25 7.94 -13.48
N GLY A 86 10.29 9.23 -13.13
CA GLY A 86 11.41 9.81 -12.39
C GLY A 86 11.58 9.19 -11.00
N LEU A 87 10.47 8.88 -10.33
CA LEU A 87 10.49 8.28 -9.00
C LEU A 87 10.97 6.82 -9.01
N VAL A 88 10.50 6.02 -9.98
CA VAL A 88 10.99 4.65 -10.19
C VAL A 88 12.49 4.65 -10.51
N PHE A 89 12.90 5.45 -11.49
CA PHE A 89 14.30 5.50 -11.92
C PHE A 89 15.22 6.05 -10.82
N GLY A 90 14.77 7.08 -10.09
CA GLY A 90 15.50 7.64 -8.96
C GLY A 90 15.65 6.62 -7.81
N GLY A 91 14.60 5.85 -7.52
CA GLY A 91 14.63 4.78 -6.53
C GLY A 91 15.62 3.68 -6.88
N GLU A 92 15.64 3.21 -8.14
CA GLU A 92 16.60 2.19 -8.59
C GLU A 92 18.05 2.69 -8.53
N LEU A 93 18.31 3.93 -8.96
CA LEU A 93 19.65 4.52 -8.91
C LEU A 93 20.14 4.72 -7.48
N PHE A 94 19.26 5.17 -6.58
CA PHE A 94 19.55 5.30 -5.16
C PHE A 94 19.88 3.93 -4.54
N LEU A 95 19.05 2.92 -4.80
CA LEU A 95 19.25 1.58 -4.27
C LEU A 95 20.57 0.97 -4.77
N GLY A 96 20.88 1.11 -6.06
CA GLY A 96 22.15 0.68 -6.64
C GLY A 96 23.38 1.36 -5.99
N SER A 97 23.29 2.66 -5.74
CA SER A 97 24.39 3.41 -5.09
C SER A 97 24.56 3.01 -3.62
N ALA A 98 23.45 2.88 -2.90
CA ALA A 98 23.46 2.50 -1.48
C ALA A 98 23.95 1.05 -1.28
N THR A 99 23.57 0.11 -2.15
CA THR A 99 24.13 -1.26 -2.13
C THR A 99 25.63 -1.29 -2.39
N ALA A 100 26.12 -0.50 -3.36
CA ALA A 100 27.56 -0.42 -3.66
C ALA A 100 28.38 0.10 -2.47
N ILE A 101 27.90 1.14 -1.80
CA ILE A 101 28.54 1.69 -0.59
C ILE A 101 28.54 0.65 0.55
N ALA A 102 27.40 -0.01 0.79
CA ALA A 102 27.30 -1.02 1.84
C ALA A 102 28.24 -2.22 1.61
N ARG A 103 28.38 -2.67 0.36
CA ARG A 103 29.35 -3.71 -0.01
C ARG A 103 30.79 -3.25 0.18
N ALA A 104 31.11 -2.01 -0.18
CA ALA A 104 32.44 -1.44 0.03
C ALA A 104 32.82 -1.34 1.52
N LEU A 105 31.82 -1.18 2.41
CA LEU A 105 31.98 -1.19 3.86
C LEU A 105 32.02 -2.61 4.46
N GLY A 106 31.95 -3.66 3.65
CA GLY A 106 32.01 -5.05 4.11
C GLY A 106 30.71 -5.56 4.76
N VAL A 107 29.58 -4.91 4.52
CA VAL A 107 28.27 -5.35 5.04
C VAL A 107 27.84 -6.63 4.31
N ALA A 108 27.35 -7.61 5.08
CA ALA A 108 26.84 -8.87 4.52
C ALA A 108 25.64 -8.65 3.59
N GLU A 109 25.60 -9.37 2.48
CA GLU A 109 24.55 -9.28 1.46
C GLU A 109 23.14 -9.52 2.03
N SER A 110 23.02 -10.39 3.04
CA SER A 110 21.76 -10.67 3.74
C SER A 110 21.19 -9.44 4.44
N THR A 111 22.04 -8.62 5.07
CA THR A 111 21.62 -7.42 5.78
C THR A 111 21.21 -6.32 4.82
N ILE A 112 21.92 -6.21 3.69
CA ILE A 112 21.57 -5.31 2.59
C ILE A 112 20.21 -5.72 2.00
N ALA A 113 19.99 -7.01 1.72
CA ALA A 113 18.74 -7.50 1.17
C ALA A 113 17.54 -7.21 2.08
N ILE A 114 17.65 -7.49 3.38
CA ILE A 114 16.51 -7.31 4.29
C ILE A 114 16.22 -5.82 4.56
N THR A 115 17.25 -4.99 4.66
CA THR A 115 17.09 -3.57 5.06
C THR A 115 16.87 -2.66 3.87
N LEU A 116 17.72 -2.80 2.85
CA LEU A 116 17.78 -1.89 1.72
C LEU A 116 16.70 -2.19 0.68
N VAL A 117 16.32 -3.46 0.48
CA VAL A 117 15.20 -3.79 -0.42
C VAL A 117 13.88 -3.38 0.20
N ALA A 118 13.66 -3.68 1.48
CA ALA A 118 12.45 -3.26 2.18
C ALA A 118 12.32 -1.72 2.23
N GLY A 119 13.43 -1.01 2.49
CA GLY A 119 13.45 0.45 2.42
C GLY A 119 13.31 0.97 0.98
N GLY A 120 13.95 0.32 0.02
CA GLY A 120 13.95 0.68 -1.39
C GLY A 120 12.58 0.56 -2.06
N THR A 121 11.76 -0.42 -1.65
CA THR A 121 10.37 -0.55 -2.13
C THR A 121 9.44 0.53 -1.61
N SER A 122 9.82 1.22 -0.52
CA SER A 122 9.04 2.32 0.06
C SER A 122 9.57 3.71 -0.27
N LEU A 123 10.65 3.81 -1.04
CA LEU A 123 11.16 5.10 -1.53
C LEU A 123 10.23 5.79 -2.55
N PRO A 124 9.49 5.07 -3.41
CA PRO A 124 8.54 5.69 -4.33
C PRO A 124 7.22 6.15 -3.70
N GLU A 125 7.04 5.97 -2.39
CA GLU A 125 5.79 6.24 -1.66
C GLU A 125 5.95 7.51 -0.80
#